data_AF-A0A2Z6Q0X8-F1
#
_entry.id   AF-A0A2Z6Q0X8-F1
#
_cell.length_a   1.000
_cell.length_b   1.000
_cell.length_c   1.000
_cell.angle_alpha   90.00
_cell.angle_beta   90.00
_cell.angle_gamma   90.00
#
_symmetry.space_group_name_H-M   'P 1'
#
loop_
_entity.id
_entity.type
_entity.pdbx_description
1 polymer ?
#
loop_
_entity_poly.entity_id
_entity_poly.type
_entity_poly.pdbx_seq_one_letter_code
_entity_poly.pdbx_strand_id
1 'polypeptide(L)'
;MESFSTGKEFREYLKRELSLSLNINFKNITQSRGNSFFHRIYQKYGRLSQREEDYFDNLARVTGLFTGDIELLFRILERAATAKYREDFIAQTKNNDRLRNWLRKAQRKSRDFESQLKKKEVELKVKEQIILQKNEKIEKLLKEGGQTRNLLNLEKMKNQKIKSLVEDGKIDEDLAKRRRINKGKAKINEITTVPVDPSSGQDEDNYTKESRNYTIYNILYLGIYRMKKYIDY
;
A
#
# COMPACT_ATOMS: atom_id res chain seq x y z
N MET A 1 -11.36 -10.32 14.91
CA MET A 1 -11.74 -11.71 14.57
C MET A 1 -12.83 -12.10 15.54
N GLU A 2 -14.02 -12.46 15.06
CA GLU A 2 -15.09 -12.93 15.96
C GLU A 2 -14.64 -14.23 16.63
N SER A 3 -14.68 -14.25 17.96
CA SER A 3 -14.24 -15.37 18.78
C SER A 3 -15.28 -16.49 18.73
N PHE A 4 -14.84 -17.68 18.35
CA PHE A 4 -15.59 -18.90 18.65
C PHE A 4 -15.84 -18.97 20.15
N SER A 5 -16.99 -19.52 20.55
CA SER A 5 -17.25 -19.66 21.98
C SER A 5 -16.15 -20.52 22.60
N THR A 6 -15.51 -20.00 23.64
CA THR A 6 -14.50 -20.80 24.34
C THR A 6 -15.17 -22.04 24.92
N GLY A 7 -14.42 -23.13 25.14
CA GLY A 7 -15.00 -24.32 25.77
C GLY A 7 -15.66 -24.03 27.14
N LYS A 8 -15.25 -22.95 27.81
CA LYS A 8 -15.89 -22.44 29.03
C LYS A 8 -17.26 -21.81 28.73
N GLU A 9 -17.34 -20.91 27.75
CA GLU A 9 -18.61 -20.29 27.33
C GLU A 9 -19.62 -21.32 26.82
N PHE A 10 -19.17 -22.31 26.05
CA PHE A 10 -20.03 -23.40 25.60
C PHE A 10 -20.63 -24.18 26.76
N ARG A 11 -19.82 -24.52 27.77
CA ARG A 11 -20.30 -25.21 28.98
C ARG A 11 -21.29 -24.37 29.77
N GLU A 12 -21.01 -23.09 29.97
CA GLU A 12 -21.95 -22.20 30.67
C GLU A 12 -23.26 -22.02 29.91
N TYR A 13 -23.20 -21.96 28.58
CA TYR A 13 -24.38 -21.98 27.72
C TYR A 13 -25.19 -23.27 27.91
N LEU A 14 -24.56 -24.44 27.84
CA LEU A 14 -25.25 -25.72 28.05
C LEU A 14 -25.89 -25.83 29.42
N LYS A 15 -25.20 -25.42 30.50
CA LYS A 15 -25.76 -25.42 31.86
C LYS A 15 -27.00 -24.53 31.96
N ARG A 16 -26.94 -23.35 31.34
CA ARG A 16 -28.07 -22.41 31.31
C ARG A 16 -29.25 -22.99 30.54
N GLU A 17 -29.03 -23.51 29.34
CA GLU A 17 -30.10 -24.12 28.53
C GLU A 17 -30.71 -25.36 29.19
N LEU A 18 -29.88 -26.15 29.87
CA LEU A 18 -30.34 -27.28 30.67
C LEU A 18 -31.27 -26.81 31.79
N SER A 19 -30.82 -25.84 32.57
CA SER A 19 -31.58 -25.30 33.70
C SER A 19 -32.89 -24.66 33.24
N LEU A 20 -32.86 -23.86 32.17
CA LEU A 20 -34.06 -23.27 31.57
C LEU A 20 -35.03 -24.33 31.06
N SER A 21 -34.52 -25.34 30.36
CA SER A 21 -35.36 -26.40 29.81
C SER A 21 -36.08 -27.18 30.90
N LEU A 22 -35.37 -27.56 31.96
CA LEU A 22 -35.93 -28.26 33.11
C LEU A 22 -36.94 -27.39 33.87
N ASN A 23 -36.58 -26.14 34.17
CA ASN A 23 -37.42 -25.25 34.99
C ASN A 23 -38.69 -24.76 34.28
N ILE A 24 -38.64 -24.56 32.96
CA ILE A 24 -39.76 -24.02 32.19
C ILE A 24 -40.63 -25.14 31.62
N ASN A 25 -40.01 -26.14 31.00
CA ASN A 25 -40.77 -27.11 30.18
C ASN A 25 -41.07 -28.41 30.93
N PHE A 26 -40.23 -28.74 31.90
CA PHE A 26 -40.27 -30.02 32.61
C PHE A 26 -40.31 -29.83 34.13
N LYS A 27 -40.88 -28.71 34.58
CA LYS A 27 -41.09 -28.45 35.99
C LYS A 27 -41.90 -29.59 36.60
N ASN A 28 -41.41 -30.13 37.72
CA ASN A 28 -42.00 -31.24 38.46
C ASN A 28 -42.19 -32.53 37.64
N ILE A 29 -41.48 -32.69 36.52
CA ILE A 29 -41.68 -33.86 35.64
C ILE A 29 -41.40 -35.18 36.37
N THR A 30 -40.49 -35.19 37.34
CA THR A 30 -40.13 -36.38 38.15
C THR A 30 -41.28 -36.90 39.01
N GLN A 31 -42.32 -36.09 39.27
CA GLN A 31 -43.53 -36.52 39.97
C GLN A 31 -44.48 -37.30 39.04
N SER A 32 -44.30 -37.15 37.73
CA SER A 32 -45.05 -37.85 36.70
C SER A 32 -44.17 -39.00 36.20
N ARG A 33 -44.34 -40.23 36.68
CA ARG A 33 -43.61 -41.40 36.14
C ARG A 33 -44.47 -42.19 35.15
N GLY A 34 -43.84 -42.95 34.26
CA GLY A 34 -44.51 -43.80 33.28
C GLY A 34 -44.97 -43.06 32.01
N ASN A 35 -46.08 -43.47 31.42
CA ASN A 35 -46.50 -43.00 30.09
C ASN A 35 -46.69 -41.48 29.98
N SER A 36 -47.13 -40.81 31.06
CA SER A 36 -47.30 -39.35 31.08
C SER A 36 -45.98 -38.59 30.99
N PHE A 37 -44.90 -39.17 31.52
CA PHE A 37 -43.54 -38.63 31.42
C PHE A 37 -43.08 -38.60 29.96
N PHE A 38 -43.07 -39.77 29.32
CA PHE A 38 -42.61 -39.93 27.95
C PHE A 38 -43.49 -39.16 26.97
N HIS A 39 -44.81 -39.12 27.19
CA HIS A 39 -45.71 -38.32 26.36
C HIS A 39 -45.28 -36.84 26.32
N ARG A 40 -44.90 -36.26 27.46
CA ARG A 40 -44.46 -34.86 27.54
C ARG A 40 -43.11 -34.63 26.87
N ILE A 41 -42.18 -35.59 26.95
CA ILE A 41 -40.92 -35.53 26.21
C ILE A 41 -41.17 -35.58 24.72
N TYR A 42 -41.94 -36.56 24.25
CA TYR A 42 -42.22 -36.76 22.83
C TYR A 42 -43.06 -35.63 22.24
N GLN A 43 -43.93 -34.99 23.01
CA GLN A 43 -44.63 -33.79 22.57
C GLN A 43 -43.65 -32.64 22.22
N LYS A 44 -42.54 -32.53 22.95
CA LYS A 44 -41.57 -31.45 22.75
C LYS A 44 -40.45 -31.78 21.77
N TYR A 45 -39.96 -33.02 21.79
CA TYR A 45 -38.77 -33.44 21.03
C TYR A 45 -39.09 -34.42 19.89
N GLY A 46 -40.33 -34.88 19.78
CA GLY A 46 -40.70 -35.96 18.88
C GLY A 46 -40.45 -37.34 19.50
N ARG A 47 -41.08 -38.36 18.92
CA ARG A 47 -40.89 -39.75 19.33
C ARG A 47 -39.55 -40.28 18.82
N LEU A 48 -38.91 -41.11 19.64
CA LEU A 48 -37.71 -41.83 19.27
C LEU A 48 -38.00 -42.85 18.15
N SER A 49 -36.96 -43.14 17.36
CA SER A 49 -36.92 -44.37 16.56
C SER A 49 -36.67 -45.58 17.46
N GLN A 50 -37.07 -46.78 17.01
CA GLN A 50 -36.88 -48.02 17.78
C GLN A 50 -35.42 -48.20 18.24
N ARG A 51 -34.46 -47.89 17.35
CA ARG A 51 -33.03 -48.01 17.66
C ARG A 51 -32.58 -47.06 18.77
N GLU A 52 -33.15 -45.86 18.84
CA GLU A 52 -32.82 -44.91 19.90
C GLU A 52 -33.50 -45.32 21.22
N GLU A 53 -34.73 -45.84 21.18
CA GLU A 53 -35.39 -46.42 22.35
C GLU A 53 -34.52 -47.54 22.95
N ASP A 54 -34.09 -48.50 22.12
CA ASP A 54 -33.22 -49.60 22.54
C ASP A 54 -31.88 -49.09 23.12
N TYR A 55 -31.34 -47.99 22.59
CA TYR A 55 -30.12 -47.37 23.10
C TYR A 55 -30.30 -46.81 24.52
N PHE A 56 -31.38 -46.06 24.77
CA PHE A 56 -31.64 -45.49 26.09
C PHE A 56 -31.99 -46.57 27.12
N ASP A 57 -32.72 -47.62 26.72
CA ASP A 57 -33.01 -48.75 27.61
C ASP A 57 -31.75 -49.51 28.02
N ASN A 58 -30.82 -49.72 27.07
CA ASN A 58 -29.52 -50.30 27.39
C ASN A 58 -28.71 -49.41 28.34
N LEU A 59 -28.69 -48.10 28.12
CA LEU A 59 -28.03 -47.15 29.02
C LEU A 59 -28.64 -47.16 30.43
N ALA A 60 -29.96 -47.20 30.53
CA ALA A 60 -30.66 -47.32 31.80
C ALA A 60 -30.26 -48.60 32.53
N ARG A 61 -30.17 -49.73 31.81
CA ARG A 61 -29.75 -51.01 32.36
C ARG A 61 -28.30 -51.00 32.88
N VAL A 62 -27.40 -50.30 32.19
CA VAL A 62 -25.99 -50.19 32.59
C VAL A 62 -25.78 -49.23 33.75
N THR A 63 -26.50 -48.10 33.76
CA THR A 63 -26.30 -47.02 34.74
C THR A 63 -27.19 -47.14 35.97
N GLY A 64 -28.26 -47.94 35.90
CA GLY A 64 -29.30 -48.00 36.92
C GLY A 64 -30.19 -46.74 36.98
N LEU A 65 -30.01 -45.79 36.07
CA LEU A 65 -30.82 -44.58 36.00
C LEU A 65 -32.13 -44.84 35.25
N PHE A 66 -33.15 -44.04 35.52
CA PHE A 66 -34.43 -44.13 34.82
C PHE A 66 -34.25 -43.72 33.34
N THR A 67 -34.70 -44.57 32.41
CA THR A 67 -34.58 -44.34 30.94
C THR A 67 -35.00 -42.93 30.55
N GLY A 68 -36.14 -42.48 31.09
CA GLY A 68 -36.69 -41.18 30.77
C GLY A 68 -35.82 -40.00 31.24
N ASP A 69 -35.11 -40.12 32.37
CA ASP A 69 -34.22 -39.05 32.84
C ASP A 69 -32.99 -38.93 31.94
N ILE A 70 -32.43 -40.07 31.51
CA ILE A 70 -31.30 -40.10 30.57
C ILE A 70 -31.72 -39.49 29.23
N GLU A 71 -32.86 -39.92 28.69
CA GLU A 71 -33.39 -39.41 27.43
C GLU A 71 -33.62 -37.89 27.50
N LEU A 72 -34.27 -37.43 28.57
CA LEU A 72 -34.57 -36.00 28.74
C LEU A 72 -33.30 -35.15 28.76
N LEU A 73 -32.32 -35.53 29.57
CA LEU A 73 -31.05 -34.80 29.67
C LEU A 73 -30.32 -34.81 28.33
N PHE A 74 -30.27 -35.95 27.64
CA PHE A 74 -29.66 -36.08 26.34
C PHE A 74 -30.33 -35.15 25.32
N ARG A 75 -31.66 -35.19 25.20
CA ARG A 75 -32.42 -34.37 24.24
C ARG A 75 -32.23 -32.87 24.47
N ILE A 76 -32.18 -32.44 25.73
CA ILE A 76 -31.94 -31.03 26.06
C ILE A 76 -30.53 -30.62 25.61
N LEU A 77 -29.52 -31.41 25.96
CA LEU A 77 -28.12 -31.12 25.61
C LEU A 77 -27.88 -31.18 24.11
N GLU A 78 -28.42 -32.19 23.43
CA GLU A 78 -28.36 -32.35 21.97
C GLU A 78 -28.93 -31.12 21.27
N ARG A 79 -30.12 -30.67 21.68
CA ARG A 79 -30.77 -29.49 21.09
C ARG A 79 -29.96 -28.22 21.31
N ALA A 80 -29.47 -28.00 22.53
CA ALA A 80 -28.67 -26.82 22.86
C ALA A 80 -27.35 -26.82 22.09
N ALA A 81 -26.63 -27.94 22.08
CA ALA A 81 -25.37 -28.10 21.35
C ALA A 81 -25.58 -27.88 19.84
N THR A 82 -26.63 -28.46 19.27
CA THR A 82 -26.97 -28.30 17.84
C THR A 82 -27.31 -26.86 17.50
N ALA A 83 -28.09 -26.17 18.35
CA ALA A 83 -28.41 -24.76 18.15
C ALA A 83 -27.14 -23.90 18.12
N LYS A 84 -26.26 -24.11 19.11
CA LYS A 84 -25.01 -23.38 19.20
C LYS A 84 -24.08 -23.66 18.03
N TYR A 85 -23.96 -24.92 17.62
CA TYR A 85 -23.18 -25.31 16.45
C TYR A 85 -23.70 -24.65 15.17
N ARG A 86 -25.02 -24.58 14.97
CA ARG A 86 -25.62 -23.91 13.81
C ARG A 86 -25.32 -22.42 13.78
N GLU A 87 -25.40 -21.75 14.93
CA GLU A 87 -25.02 -20.33 15.04
C GLU A 87 -23.57 -20.11 14.61
N ASP A 88 -22.64 -20.90 15.17
CA ASP A 88 -21.22 -20.80 14.87
C ASP A 88 -20.92 -21.10 13.40
N PHE A 89 -21.58 -22.12 12.83
CA PHE A 89 -21.45 -22.47 11.41
C PHE A 89 -21.90 -21.33 10.47
N ILE A 90 -23.03 -20.69 10.79
CA ILE A 90 -23.52 -19.54 10.01
C ILE A 90 -22.56 -18.36 10.13
N ALA A 91 -22.06 -18.06 11.33
CA ALA A 91 -21.08 -17.00 11.54
C ALA A 91 -19.79 -17.26 10.74
N GLN A 92 -19.29 -18.49 10.77
CA GLN A 92 -18.10 -18.90 10.02
C GLN A 92 -18.31 -18.77 8.51
N THR A 93 -19.48 -19.16 8.00
CA THR A 93 -19.81 -19.02 6.57
C THR A 93 -19.77 -17.55 6.14
N LYS A 94 -20.42 -16.65 6.90
CA LYS A 94 -20.40 -15.21 6.63
C LYS A 94 -18.99 -14.62 6.68
N ASN A 95 -18.17 -15.05 7.62
CA ASN A 95 -16.78 -14.57 7.71
C ASN A 95 -15.94 -15.04 6.51
N ASN A 96 -16.09 -16.30 6.10
CA ASN A 96 -15.44 -16.81 4.89
C ASN A 96 -15.85 -16.03 3.63
N ASP A 97 -17.12 -15.67 3.49
CA ASP A 97 -17.59 -14.86 2.36
C ASP A 97 -17.01 -13.44 2.39
N ARG A 98 -16.90 -12.82 3.57
CA ARG A 98 -16.22 -11.53 3.74
C ARG A 98 -14.75 -11.61 3.32
N LEU A 99 -14.03 -12.63 3.77
CA LEU A 99 -12.62 -12.84 3.41
C LEU A 99 -12.44 -13.08 1.91
N ARG A 100 -13.29 -13.89 1.29
CA ARG A 100 -13.29 -14.12 -0.17
C ARG A 100 -13.54 -12.82 -0.94
N ASN A 101 -14.49 -12.01 -0.50
CA ASN A 101 -14.76 -10.72 -1.11
C ASN A 101 -13.60 -9.73 -0.93
N TRP A 102 -12.97 -9.73 0.24
CA TRP A 102 -11.79 -8.91 0.48
C TRP A 102 -10.60 -9.33 -0.41
N LEU A 103 -10.35 -10.63 -0.54
CA LEU A 103 -9.34 -11.18 -1.44
C LEU A 103 -9.58 -10.76 -2.89
N ARG A 104 -10.82 -10.89 -3.38
CA ARG A 104 -11.18 -10.44 -4.74
C ARG A 104 -10.92 -8.95 -4.95
N LYS A 105 -11.27 -8.11 -3.96
CA LYS A 105 -11.01 -6.66 -4.01
C LYS A 105 -9.51 -6.36 -4.03
N ALA A 106 -8.72 -7.05 -3.19
CA ALA A 106 -7.27 -6.89 -3.14
C ALA A 106 -6.61 -7.30 -4.47
N GLN A 107 -7.04 -8.41 -5.06
CA GLN A 107 -6.54 -8.87 -6.37
C GLN A 107 -6.87 -7.88 -7.49
N ARG A 108 -8.08 -7.30 -7.51
CA ARG A 108 -8.44 -6.25 -8.49
C ARG A 108 -7.54 -5.03 -8.35
N LYS A 109 -7.40 -4.50 -7.12
CA LYS A 109 -6.50 -3.37 -6.85
C LYS A 109 -5.06 -3.65 -7.25
N SER A 110 -4.57 -4.86 -6.98
CA SER A 110 -3.22 -5.28 -7.38
C SER A 110 -3.02 -5.21 -8.90
N ARG A 111 -4.00 -5.68 -9.69
CA ARG A 111 -3.95 -5.60 -11.16
C ARG A 111 -4.03 -4.16 -11.65
N ASP A 112 -4.85 -3.33 -11.02
CA ASP A 112 -4.96 -1.92 -11.36
C ASP A 112 -3.63 -1.19 -11.11
N PHE A 113 -2.97 -1.46 -9.97
CA PHE A 113 -1.65 -0.92 -9.67
C PHE A 113 -0.58 -1.43 -10.65
N GLU A 114 -0.60 -2.71 -11.01
CA GLU A 114 0.34 -3.27 -11.98
C GLU A 114 0.18 -2.59 -13.36
N SER A 115 -1.05 -2.34 -13.80
CA SER A 115 -1.34 -1.61 -15.04
C SER A 115 -0.85 -0.16 -14.99
N GLN A 116 -1.09 0.55 -13.88
CA GLN A 116 -0.58 1.91 -13.68
C GLN A 116 0.94 1.95 -13.68
N LEU A 117 1.60 0.97 -13.04
CA LEU A 117 3.05 0.88 -12.98
C LEU A 117 3.64 0.64 -14.37
N LYS A 118 3.05 -0.27 -15.17
CA LYS A 118 3.46 -0.49 -16.57
C LYS A 118 3.33 0.78 -17.42
N LYS A 119 2.25 1.55 -17.26
CA LYS A 119 2.10 2.83 -17.97
C LYS A 119 3.19 3.81 -17.59
N LYS A 120 3.48 3.96 -16.29
CA LYS A 120 4.53 4.84 -15.79
C LYS A 120 5.92 4.40 -16.23
N GLU A 121 6.19 3.10 -16.30
CA GLU A 121 7.44 2.55 -16.83
C GLU A 121 7.65 2.93 -18.30
N VAL A 122 6.60 2.83 -19.13
CA VAL A 122 6.66 3.25 -20.54
C VAL A 122 6.91 4.75 -20.66
N GLU A 123 6.18 5.58 -19.90
CA GLU A 123 6.41 7.04 -19.87
C GLU A 123 7.85 7.39 -19.48
N LEU A 124 8.43 6.65 -18.52
CA LEU A 124 9.79 6.87 -18.04
C LEU A 124 10.81 6.54 -19.14
N LYS A 125 10.67 5.38 -19.80
CA LYS A 125 11.55 4.99 -20.94
C LYS A 125 11.54 6.02 -22.06
N VAL A 126 10.38 6.60 -22.38
CA VAL A 126 10.27 7.66 -23.39
C VAL A 126 11.02 8.92 -22.93
N LYS A 127 10.88 9.32 -21.67
CA LYS A 127 11.60 10.48 -21.12
C LYS A 127 13.11 10.26 -21.11
N GLU A 128 13.58 9.07 -20.76
CA GLU A 128 15.00 8.69 -20.81
C GLU A 128 15.56 8.84 -22.23
N GLN A 129 14.84 8.35 -23.25
CA GLN A 129 15.25 8.52 -24.65
C GLN A 129 15.34 9.98 -25.07
N ILE A 130 14.37 10.82 -24.68
CA ILE A 130 14.40 12.26 -24.96
C ILE A 130 15.61 12.93 -24.31
N ILE A 131 15.93 12.56 -23.06
CA ILE A 131 17.10 13.08 -22.35
C ILE A 131 18.38 12.68 -23.08
N LEU A 132 18.51 11.43 -23.50
CA LEU A 132 19.67 10.95 -24.27
C LEU A 132 19.84 11.75 -25.57
N GLN A 133 18.78 11.93 -26.35
CA GLN A 133 18.81 12.72 -27.59
C GLN A 133 19.20 14.19 -27.34
N LYS A 134 18.69 14.79 -26.26
CA LYS A 134 19.04 16.16 -25.87
C LYS A 134 20.51 16.27 -25.45
N ASN A 135 21.02 15.32 -24.69
CA ASN A 135 22.43 15.29 -24.27
C ASN A 135 23.37 15.17 -25.48
N GLU A 136 23.05 14.29 -26.44
CA GLU A 136 23.81 14.19 -27.70
C GLU A 136 23.83 15.51 -28.48
N LYS A 137 22.69 16.23 -28.53
CA LYS A 137 22.62 17.55 -29.18
C LYS A 137 23.48 18.59 -28.46
N ILE A 138 23.47 18.60 -27.12
CA ILE A 138 24.31 19.48 -26.30
C ILE A 138 25.79 19.20 -26.57
N GLU A 139 26.20 17.93 -26.61
CA GLU A 139 27.60 17.58 -26.90
C GLU A 139 28.08 18.09 -28.27
N LYS A 140 27.23 17.99 -29.31
CA LYS A 140 27.53 18.52 -30.64
C LYS A 140 27.72 20.04 -30.60
N LEU A 141 26.77 20.75 -29.98
CA LEU A 141 26.84 22.21 -29.84
C LEU A 141 28.06 22.66 -29.03
N LEU A 142 28.46 21.92 -27.99
CA LEU A 142 29.67 22.21 -27.21
C LEU A 142 30.94 22.05 -28.06
N LYS A 143 31.02 21.00 -28.89
CA LYS A 143 32.14 20.80 -29.83
C LYS A 143 32.23 21.92 -30.87
N GLU A 144 31.11 22.25 -31.50
CA GLU A 144 31.01 23.33 -32.50
C GLU A 144 31.33 24.71 -31.88
N GLY A 145 30.81 24.98 -30.68
CA GLY A 145 31.11 26.20 -29.93
C GLY A 145 32.61 26.30 -29.58
N GLY A 146 33.24 25.19 -29.18
CA GLY A 146 34.67 25.12 -28.95
C GLY A 146 35.50 25.42 -30.20
N GLN A 147 35.12 24.84 -31.35
CA GLN A 147 35.76 25.11 -32.63
C GLN A 147 35.62 26.58 -33.04
N THR A 148 34.41 27.13 -32.97
CA THR A 148 34.12 28.53 -33.30
C THR A 148 34.92 29.48 -32.40
N ARG A 149 35.00 29.19 -31.10
CA ARG A 149 35.81 29.97 -30.15
C ARG A 149 37.30 29.94 -30.48
N ASN A 150 37.82 28.79 -30.91
CA ASN A 150 39.21 28.67 -31.33
C ASN A 150 39.50 29.46 -32.61
N LEU A 151 38.61 29.41 -33.60
CA LEU A 151 38.70 30.21 -34.83
C LEU A 151 38.69 31.70 -34.51
N LEU A 152 37.76 32.15 -33.67
CA LEU A 152 37.68 33.54 -33.23
C LEU A 152 38.96 34.00 -32.52
N ASN A 153 39.52 33.18 -31.64
CA ASN A 153 40.79 33.50 -30.97
C ASN A 153 41.95 33.62 -31.95
N LEU A 154 42.00 32.74 -32.96
CA LEU A 154 43.02 32.79 -34.01
C LEU A 154 42.90 34.07 -34.84
N GLU A 155 41.68 34.47 -35.19
CA GLU A 155 41.40 35.70 -35.94
C GLU A 155 41.70 36.96 -35.12
N LYS A 156 41.35 36.97 -33.82
CA LYS A 156 41.75 38.05 -32.89
C LYS A 156 43.27 38.21 -32.82
N MET A 157 44.03 37.11 -32.76
CA MET A 157 45.49 37.14 -32.78
C MET A 157 46.04 37.70 -34.10
N LYS A 158 45.45 37.32 -35.25
CA LYS A 158 45.82 37.89 -36.56
C LYS A 158 45.54 39.39 -36.60
N ASN A 159 44.36 39.82 -36.15
CA ASN A 159 43.99 41.24 -36.12
C ASN A 159 44.86 42.06 -35.17
N GLN A 160 45.27 41.50 -34.03
CA GLN A 160 46.26 42.13 -33.16
C GLN A 160 47.62 42.31 -33.84
N LYS A 161 48.11 41.30 -34.57
CA LYS A 161 49.35 41.41 -35.36
C LYS A 161 49.25 42.46 -36.46
N ILE A 162 48.11 42.52 -37.16
CA ILE A 162 47.87 43.56 -38.17
C ILE A 162 47.87 44.94 -37.51
N LYS A 163 47.19 45.08 -36.36
CA LYS A 163 47.14 46.32 -35.62
C LYS A 163 48.53 46.77 -35.16
N SER A 164 49.36 45.88 -34.64
CA SER A 164 50.74 46.22 -34.26
C SER A 164 51.57 46.63 -35.49
N LEU A 165 51.46 45.94 -36.62
CA LEU A 165 52.15 46.34 -37.86
C LEU A 165 51.70 47.71 -38.41
N VAL A 166 50.41 48.04 -38.29
CA VAL A 166 49.86 49.35 -38.67
C VAL A 166 50.30 50.44 -37.68
N GLU A 167 50.37 50.13 -36.39
CA GLU A 167 50.91 51.05 -35.37
C GLU A 167 52.41 51.27 -35.55
N ASP A 168 53.19 50.23 -35.86
CA ASP A 168 54.62 50.34 -36.19
C ASP A 168 54.86 51.17 -37.47
N GLY A 169 54.04 50.97 -38.51
CA GLY A 169 54.07 51.79 -39.72
C GLY A 169 53.64 53.26 -39.48
N LYS A 170 52.73 53.50 -38.53
CA LYS A 170 52.37 54.85 -38.09
C LYS A 170 53.45 55.49 -37.20
N ILE A 171 54.20 54.71 -36.43
CA ILE A 171 55.34 55.23 -35.64
C ILE A 171 56.45 55.72 -36.59
N ASP A 172 56.69 55.04 -37.72
CA ASP A 172 57.63 55.53 -38.75
C ASP A 172 57.11 56.81 -39.46
N GLU A 173 55.80 56.92 -39.72
CA GLU A 173 55.20 58.15 -40.28
C GLU A 173 55.11 59.33 -39.28
N ASP A 174 54.85 59.05 -37.99
CA ASP A 174 54.78 60.06 -36.93
C ASP A 174 56.18 60.51 -36.46
N LEU A 175 57.20 59.65 -36.52
CA LEU A 175 58.60 60.07 -36.38
C LEU A 175 59.05 61.00 -37.52
N ALA A 176 58.53 60.81 -38.73
CA ALA A 176 58.76 61.72 -39.85
C ALA A 176 58.02 63.07 -39.68
N LYS A 177 56.84 63.09 -39.06
CA LYS A 177 56.03 64.31 -38.85
C LYS A 177 56.37 65.11 -37.59
N ARG A 178 56.99 64.52 -36.56
CA ARG A 178 57.34 65.20 -35.30
C ARG A 178 58.55 66.17 -35.35
N ARG A 179 59.11 66.45 -36.53
CA ARG A 179 60.12 67.53 -36.73
C ARG A 179 59.55 68.94 -36.95
N ARG A 180 58.23 69.16 -36.85
CA ARG A 180 57.66 70.53 -36.89
C ARG A 180 56.63 70.76 -35.78
N ILE A 181 57.10 71.41 -34.73
CA ILE A 181 56.39 72.27 -33.77
C ILE A 181 55.42 73.21 -34.57
N ASN A 182 54.15 73.48 -34.21
CA ASN A 182 53.65 74.04 -32.96
C ASN A 182 52.10 74.03 -32.84
N LYS A 183 51.62 74.03 -31.58
CA LYS A 183 50.39 74.62 -31.00
C LYS A 183 48.99 74.17 -31.47
N GLY A 184 48.22 73.64 -30.51
CA GLY A 184 46.75 73.70 -30.50
C GLY A 184 46.15 72.86 -29.38
N LYS A 185 45.43 73.49 -28.45
CA LYS A 185 44.86 72.90 -27.22
C LYS A 185 43.50 72.22 -27.45
N ALA A 186 43.24 71.25 -26.57
CA ALA A 186 41.99 71.01 -25.82
C ALA A 186 40.95 69.97 -26.28
N LYS A 187 40.61 69.14 -25.27
CA LYS A 187 39.29 68.63 -24.84
C LYS A 187 38.64 67.42 -25.55
N ILE A 188 38.84 66.24 -24.95
CA ILE A 188 37.90 65.47 -24.10
C ILE A 188 36.47 65.15 -24.65
N ASN A 189 36.12 63.86 -24.49
CA ASN A 189 34.83 63.14 -24.59
C ASN A 189 34.47 62.62 -26.00
N GLU A 190 34.04 61.37 -26.19
CA GLU A 190 32.85 60.76 -25.57
C GLU A 190 32.90 59.21 -25.68
N ILE A 191 32.66 58.49 -24.58
CA ILE A 191 32.41 57.04 -24.59
C ILE A 191 30.89 56.87 -24.75
N THR A 192 30.46 56.32 -25.88
CA THR A 192 29.07 55.89 -26.05
C THR A 192 28.91 54.51 -25.39
N THR A 193 28.38 54.47 -24.17
CA THR A 193 27.87 53.25 -23.57
C THR A 193 26.54 52.89 -24.24
N VAL A 194 26.47 51.71 -24.83
CA VAL A 194 25.19 51.10 -25.23
C VAL A 194 24.49 50.60 -23.96
N PRO A 195 23.22 50.94 -23.72
CA PRO A 195 22.47 50.41 -22.59
C PRO A 195 22.28 48.90 -22.78
N VAL A 196 22.73 48.11 -21.81
CA VAL A 196 22.24 46.75 -21.61
C VAL A 196 20.98 46.89 -20.78
N ASP A 197 19.81 46.71 -21.41
CA ASP A 197 18.61 46.43 -20.65
C ASP A 197 18.76 45.04 -19.99
N PRO A 198 18.62 44.92 -18.67
CA PRO A 198 18.45 43.63 -18.04
C PRO A 198 17.01 43.20 -18.31
N SER A 199 16.77 42.39 -19.33
CA SER A 199 15.50 41.66 -19.40
C SER A 199 15.51 40.60 -18.30
N SER A 200 15.08 41.03 -17.12
CA SER A 200 14.26 40.33 -16.15
C SER A 200 14.36 38.80 -16.22
N GLY A 201 15.16 38.25 -15.31
CA GLY A 201 14.91 36.90 -14.82
C GLY A 201 13.49 36.82 -14.27
N GLN A 202 12.69 35.95 -14.86
CA GLN A 202 11.54 35.33 -14.24
C GLN A 202 11.47 33.89 -14.76
N ASP A 203 12.42 33.08 -14.31
CA ASP A 203 12.30 31.63 -14.29
C ASP A 203 12.68 31.21 -12.88
N GLU A 204 11.77 31.37 -11.94
CA GLU A 204 11.79 30.60 -10.69
C GLU A 204 10.40 30.65 -10.06
N ASP A 205 10.04 29.56 -9.38
CA ASP A 205 8.81 29.32 -8.62
C ASP A 205 7.54 28.91 -9.38
N ASN A 206 7.56 27.69 -9.95
CA ASN A 206 6.34 26.87 -9.94
C ASN A 206 6.54 25.37 -9.62
N TYR A 207 7.75 24.95 -9.23
CA TYR A 207 8.05 23.55 -8.93
C TYR A 207 8.04 23.16 -7.44
N THR A 208 7.74 24.09 -6.52
CA THR A 208 7.87 23.87 -5.07
C THR A 208 6.56 23.74 -4.30
N LYS A 209 5.38 23.75 -4.96
CA LYS A 209 4.08 23.66 -4.27
C LYS A 209 3.43 22.27 -4.20
N GLU A 210 3.91 21.27 -4.94
CA GLU A 210 3.29 19.92 -4.94
C GLU A 210 4.04 18.83 -4.15
N SER A 211 5.19 19.13 -3.53
CA SER A 211 5.99 18.11 -2.82
C SER A 211 5.55 17.81 -1.38
N ARG A 212 4.43 18.36 -0.89
CA ARG A 212 4.00 18.19 0.52
C ARG A 212 2.97 17.09 0.80
N ASN A 213 2.66 16.21 -0.15
CA ASN A 213 1.67 15.13 0.05
C ASN A 213 2.20 13.71 -0.17
N TYR A 214 3.43 13.41 0.26
CA TYR A 214 3.90 12.03 0.38
C TYR A 214 4.17 11.67 1.84
N THR A 215 3.19 11.00 2.45
CA THR A 215 3.40 10.26 3.69
C THR A 215 4.27 9.04 3.36
N ILE A 216 5.54 9.09 3.74
CA ILE A 216 6.46 7.96 3.68
C ILE A 216 6.00 6.95 4.72
N TYR A 217 5.41 5.84 4.28
CA TYR A 217 5.29 4.66 5.14
C TYR A 217 6.66 3.97 5.18
N ASN A 218 7.23 3.94 6.38
CA ASN A 218 8.43 3.22 6.74
C ASN A 218 8.15 1.71 6.57
N ILE A 219 8.59 1.10 5.45
CA ILE A 219 8.53 -0.36 5.27
C ILE A 219 9.81 -0.93 5.90
N LEU A 220 9.74 -1.16 7.20
CA LEU A 220 10.68 -1.98 7.94
C LEU A 220 9.87 -2.92 8.84
N TYR A 221 10.25 -4.20 8.81
CA TYR A 221 9.71 -5.33 9.58
C TYR A 221 8.39 -5.95 9.12
N LEU A 222 8.48 -7.00 8.29
CA LEU A 222 7.70 -8.25 8.46
C LEU A 222 8.23 -9.44 7.60
N GLY A 223 9.53 -9.42 7.26
CA GLY A 223 10.23 -10.61 6.77
C GLY A 223 11.11 -11.15 7.89
N ILE A 224 11.01 -12.47 8.14
CA ILE A 224 11.86 -13.25 9.06
C ILE A 224 11.39 -13.22 10.54
N TYR A 225 10.30 -13.94 10.85
CA TYR A 225 10.22 -14.75 12.08
C TYR A 225 9.09 -15.80 11.92
N ARG A 226 9.53 -17.07 11.74
CA ARG A 226 8.85 -18.36 11.98
C ARG A 226 9.01 -19.37 10.84
N MET A 227 10.26 -19.71 10.56
CA MET A 227 10.65 -21.11 10.27
C MET A 227 11.77 -21.49 11.23
N LYS A 228 11.39 -21.96 12.42
CA LYS A 228 12.20 -22.83 13.31
C LYS A 228 11.38 -23.15 14.56
N LYS A 229 10.66 -24.26 14.50
CA LYS A 229 10.40 -25.17 15.64
C LYS A 229 9.51 -26.32 15.14
N TYR A 230 10.15 -27.29 14.52
CA TYR A 230 9.80 -28.72 14.56
C TYR A 230 11.07 -29.49 14.25
N ILE A 231 12.01 -29.44 15.20
CA ILE A 231 13.04 -30.45 15.41
C ILE A 231 13.14 -30.59 16.93
N ASP A 232 12.92 -31.82 17.37
CA ASP A 232 13.16 -32.45 18.68
C ASP A 232 12.13 -32.29 19.82
N TYR A 233 11.76 -33.50 20.31
CA TYR A 233 10.89 -33.94 21.42
C TYR A 233 9.38 -34.01 21.17
#